data_AF-A0A3D2P865-F1
#
_entry.id   AF-A0A3D2P865-F1
#
_cell.length_a   1.000
_cell.length_b   1.000
_cell.length_c   1.000
_cell.angle_alpha   90.00
_cell.angle_beta   90.00
_cell.angle_gamma   90.00
#
_symmetry.space_group_name_H-M   'P 1'
#
loop_
_entity.id
_entity.type
_entity.pdbx_description
1 polymer ?
#
loop_
_entity_poly.entity_id
_entity_poly.type
_entity_poly.pdbx_seq_one_letter_code
_entity_poly.pdbx_strand_id
1 'polypeptide(L)'
;ALKDYLVQLPHSPTATSQLCADCQRRIEKNPLRVLDCKIDSKNIHGRIPLIKDYVCESCNKHFQELLALLTENKISYQIDPYLVRGIDYYTRTIFEFKNSVPGSNAGLER
;
A
#
# COMPACT_ATOMS: atom_id res chain seq x y z
N ALA A 1 -3.79 -3.29 -15.68
CA ALA A 1 -4.59 -2.60 -14.64
C ALA A 1 -3.74 -1.70 -13.73
N LEU A 2 -2.80 -2.18 -12.91
CA LEU A 2 -1.87 -1.31 -12.16
C LEU A 2 -0.48 -1.20 -12.81
N LYS A 3 0.02 -2.31 -13.36
CA LYS A 3 1.25 -2.35 -14.15
C LYS A 3 1.23 -1.30 -15.27
N ASP A 4 0.14 -1.26 -16.03
CA ASP A 4 -0.01 -0.31 -17.15
C ASP A 4 0.05 1.15 -16.68
N TYR A 5 -0.58 1.47 -15.54
CA TYR A 5 -0.49 2.80 -14.94
C TYR A 5 0.94 3.14 -14.53
N LEU A 6 1.64 2.22 -13.86
CA LEU A 6 3.02 2.42 -13.43
C LEU A 6 3.97 2.63 -14.63
N VAL A 7 3.72 1.94 -15.75
CA VAL A 7 4.54 2.04 -16.97
C VAL A 7 4.23 3.30 -17.80
N GLN A 8 3.01 3.84 -17.71
CA GLN A 8 2.55 4.96 -18.55
C GLN A 8 2.77 6.36 -17.97
N LEU A 9 3.31 6.51 -16.75
CA LEU A 9 3.55 7.82 -16.12
C LEU A 9 4.60 8.65 -16.91
N PRO A 10 4.24 9.75 -17.60
CA PRO A 10 5.19 10.55 -18.36
C PRO A 10 6.06 11.41 -17.42
N HIS A 11 7.35 11.55 -17.74
CA HIS A 11 8.32 12.38 -16.99
C HIS A 11 8.45 12.07 -15.48
N SER A 12 8.07 10.87 -15.06
CA SER A 12 8.19 10.41 -13.68
C SER A 12 9.46 9.54 -13.55
N PRO A 13 10.20 9.58 -12.42
CA PRO A 13 11.32 8.67 -12.11
C PRO A 13 10.90 7.18 -11.98
N THR A 14 9.77 6.80 -12.58
CA THR A 14 9.08 5.50 -12.48
C THR A 14 8.97 4.80 -13.82
N ALA A 15 9.61 5.30 -14.90
CA ALA A 15 9.93 4.44 -16.03
C ALA A 15 10.59 3.19 -15.45
N THR A 16 10.20 1.98 -15.87
CA THR A 16 10.66 0.74 -15.20
C THR A 16 12.18 0.74 -14.96
N SER A 17 12.97 1.30 -15.88
CA SER A 17 14.43 1.46 -15.77
C SER A 17 14.94 2.35 -14.62
N GLN A 18 14.11 3.22 -14.05
CA GLN A 18 14.43 4.14 -12.95
C GLN A 18 14.01 3.60 -11.58
N LEU A 19 13.18 2.56 -11.54
CA LEU A 19 12.91 1.81 -10.31
C LEU A 19 14.13 1.00 -9.90
N CYS A 20 14.27 0.69 -8.61
CA CYS A 20 15.32 -0.22 -8.16
C CYS A 20 15.16 -1.62 -8.78
N ALA A 21 16.24 -2.40 -8.83
CA ALA A 21 16.24 -3.73 -9.46
C ALA A 21 15.17 -4.69 -8.89
N ASP A 22 14.82 -4.54 -7.62
CA ASP A 22 13.73 -5.31 -7.01
C ASP A 22 12.36 -4.89 -7.51
N CYS A 23 12.11 -3.59 -7.61
CA CYS A 23 10.85 -3.05 -8.12
C CYS A 23 10.66 -3.37 -9.60
N GLN A 24 11.74 -3.37 -10.40
CA GLN A 24 11.72 -3.84 -11.78
C GLN A 24 11.24 -5.28 -11.92
N ARG A 25 11.64 -6.16 -10.98
CA ARG A 25 11.15 -7.56 -10.97
C ARG A 25 9.73 -7.66 -10.40
N ARG A 26 9.42 -6.88 -9.36
CA ARG A 26 8.10 -6.89 -8.69
C ARG A 26 6.99 -6.41 -9.61
N ILE A 27 7.24 -5.41 -10.46
CA ILE A 27 6.22 -4.89 -11.37
C ILE A 27 5.69 -5.96 -12.34
N GLU A 28 6.52 -6.96 -12.67
CA GLU A 28 6.14 -8.07 -13.54
C GLU A 28 5.33 -9.14 -12.80
N LYS A 29 5.66 -9.42 -11.55
CA LYS A 29 5.06 -10.52 -10.77
C LYS A 29 3.89 -10.08 -9.90
N ASN A 30 4.07 -9.01 -9.12
CA ASN A 30 3.05 -8.40 -8.28
C ASN A 30 3.33 -6.89 -8.15
N PRO A 31 2.71 -6.04 -8.99
CA PRO A 31 2.93 -4.59 -8.99
C PRO A 31 2.67 -3.90 -7.65
N LEU A 32 1.78 -4.45 -6.80
CA LEU A 32 1.49 -3.87 -5.49
C LEU A 32 2.72 -3.88 -4.57
N ARG A 33 3.65 -4.83 -4.76
CA ARG A 33 4.87 -4.92 -3.95
C ARG A 33 5.85 -3.78 -4.17
N VAL A 34 5.64 -2.95 -5.19
CA VAL A 34 6.41 -1.73 -5.41
C VAL A 34 6.05 -0.67 -4.35
N LEU A 35 4.81 -0.68 -3.82
CA LEU A 35 4.36 0.25 -2.78
C LEU A 35 5.03 0.00 -1.41
N ASP A 36 5.54 -1.21 -1.19
CA ASP A 36 6.33 -1.57 0.00
C ASP A 36 7.83 -1.24 -0.14
N CYS A 37 8.28 -0.70 -1.28
CA CYS A 37 9.70 -0.46 -1.51
C CYS A 37 10.22 0.72 -0.68
N LYS A 38 11.29 0.52 0.10
CA LYS A 38 11.92 1.59 0.89
C LYS A 38 12.58 2.69 0.06
N ILE A 39 12.86 2.43 -1.22
CA ILE A 39 13.55 3.35 -2.14
C ILE A 39 12.52 4.10 -3.01
N ASP A 40 11.61 3.36 -3.66
CA ASP A 40 10.78 3.91 -4.74
C ASP A 40 9.36 4.31 -4.30
N SER A 41 8.81 3.74 -3.22
CA SER A 41 7.40 3.91 -2.82
C SER A 41 6.98 5.38 -2.70
N LYS A 42 7.81 6.20 -2.05
CA LYS A 42 7.55 7.64 -1.85
C LYS A 42 7.37 8.41 -3.16
N ASN A 43 8.04 8.00 -4.24
CA ASN A 43 7.92 8.65 -5.54
C ASN A 43 6.67 8.22 -6.30
N ILE A 44 6.05 7.10 -5.90
CA ILE A 44 4.88 6.50 -6.53
C ILE A 44 3.59 6.94 -5.83
N HIS A 45 3.65 7.19 -4.52
CA HIS A 45 2.52 7.66 -3.74
C HIS A 45 1.94 8.94 -4.34
N GLY A 46 0.62 9.00 -4.47
CA GLY A 46 -0.12 10.11 -5.08
C GLY A 46 -0.12 10.13 -6.61
N ARG A 47 0.66 9.25 -7.28
CA ARG A 47 0.72 9.16 -8.75
C ARG A 47 -0.01 7.95 -9.32
N ILE A 48 -0.52 7.08 -8.46
CA ILE A 48 -1.27 5.88 -8.86
C ILE A 48 -2.71 5.94 -8.35
N PRO A 49 -3.64 5.24 -9.02
CA PRO A 49 -4.97 5.02 -8.47
C PRO A 49 -4.89 4.32 -7.10
N LEU A 50 -5.83 4.64 -6.21
CA LEU A 50 -5.81 4.07 -4.86
C LEU A 50 -6.50 2.70 -4.87
N ILE A 51 -5.99 1.74 -4.09
CA ILE A 51 -6.55 0.38 -4.02
C ILE A 51 -8.03 0.40 -3.63
N LYS A 52 -8.43 1.33 -2.76
CA LYS A 52 -9.82 1.52 -2.32
C LYS A 52 -10.79 1.81 -3.46
N ASP A 53 -10.32 2.28 -4.61
CA ASP A 53 -11.16 2.60 -5.77
C ASP A 53 -11.44 1.36 -6.64
N TYR A 54 -10.78 0.22 -6.35
CA TYR A 54 -10.85 -1.03 -7.13
C TYR A 54 -11.31 -2.23 -6.29
N VAL A 55 -11.81 -2.00 -5.08
CA VAL A 55 -12.32 -3.08 -4.22
C VAL A 55 -13.72 -3.52 -4.68
N CYS A 56 -14.00 -4.81 -4.49
CA CYS A 56 -15.33 -5.36 -4.73
C CYS A 56 -16.36 -4.80 -3.73
N GLU A 57 -17.66 -4.83 -4.06
CA GLU A 57 -18.71 -4.30 -3.18
C GLU A 57 -18.71 -4.97 -1.79
N SER A 58 -18.61 -6.31 -1.74
CA SER A 58 -18.54 -7.05 -0.48
C SER A 58 -17.26 -6.76 0.30
N CYS A 59 -16.16 -6.45 -0.39
CA CYS A 59 -14.90 -6.03 0.20
C CYS A 59 -15.04 -4.65 0.86
N ASN A 60 -15.71 -3.71 0.19
CA ASN A 60 -15.99 -2.37 0.75
C ASN A 60 -16.92 -2.48 1.96
N LYS A 61 -17.99 -3.28 1.88
CA LYS A 61 -18.91 -3.50 3.01
C LYS A 61 -18.16 -4.04 4.24
N HIS A 62 -17.32 -5.07 4.06
CA HIS A 62 -16.47 -5.61 5.12
C HIS A 62 -15.55 -4.56 5.73
N PHE A 63 -14.98 -3.66 4.92
CA PHE A 63 -14.12 -2.59 5.43
C PHE A 63 -14.92 -1.55 6.24
N GLN A 64 -16.09 -1.13 5.77
CA GLN A 64 -16.95 -0.19 6.50
C GLN A 64 -17.44 -0.75 7.84
N GLU A 65 -17.80 -2.04 7.89
CA GLU A 65 -18.18 -2.72 9.13
C GLU A 65 -17.06 -2.66 10.17
N LEU A 66 -15.81 -2.87 9.76
CA LEU A 66 -14.67 -2.71 10.66
C LEU A 66 -14.53 -1.28 11.18
N LEU A 67 -14.63 -0.27 10.31
CA LEU A 67 -14.51 1.13 10.72
C LEU A 67 -15.61 1.53 11.71
N ALA A 68 -16.83 1.02 11.54
CA ALA A 68 -17.93 1.21 12.47
C ALA A 68 -17.59 0.62 13.85
N LEU A 69 -17.13 -0.64 13.90
CA LEU A 69 -16.73 -1.30 15.15
C LEU A 69 -15.61 -0.56 15.87
N LEU A 70 -14.59 -0.09 15.15
CA LEU A 70 -13.50 0.70 15.75
C LEU A 70 -14.02 2.01 16.35
N THR A 71 -14.94 2.67 15.64
CA THR A 71 -15.57 3.93 16.08
C THR A 71 -16.43 3.72 17.34
N GLU A 72 -17.26 2.68 17.36
CA GLU A 72 -18.09 2.31 18.51
C GLU A 72 -17.26 2.02 19.77
N ASN A 73 -16.11 1.38 19.58
CA ASN A 73 -15.18 1.06 20.66
C ASN A 73 -14.19 2.19 20.98
N LYS A 74 -14.34 3.38 20.36
CA LYS A 74 -13.48 4.56 20.55
C LYS A 74 -11.99 4.26 20.30
N ILE A 75 -11.71 3.38 19.34
CA ILE A 75 -10.34 3.05 18.91
C ILE A 75 -9.96 4.03 17.80
N SER A 76 -8.97 4.88 18.07
CA SER A 76 -8.42 5.80 17.06
C SER A 76 -7.70 5.03 15.95
N TYR A 77 -7.98 5.38 14.70
CA TYR A 77 -7.32 4.81 13.53
C TYR A 77 -7.04 5.88 12.48
N GLN A 78 -6.11 5.58 11.58
CA GLN A 78 -5.83 6.36 10.37
C GLN A 78 -5.87 5.42 9.17
N ILE A 79 -6.55 5.82 8.10
CA ILE A 79 -6.56 5.08 6.84
C ILE A 79 -5.30 5.40 6.05
N ASP A 80 -4.47 4.38 5.80
CA ASP A 80 -3.31 4.45 4.92
C ASP A 80 -3.61 3.71 3.61
N PRO A 81 -3.89 4.41 2.50
CA PRO A 81 -4.25 3.78 1.23
C PRO A 81 -3.05 3.14 0.51
N TYR A 82 -1.83 3.31 1.02
CA TYR A 82 -0.60 2.74 0.48
C TYR A 82 -0.07 1.58 1.31
N LEU A 83 -0.72 1.25 2.43
CA LEU A 83 -0.36 0.08 3.23
C LEU A 83 -0.56 -1.18 2.38
N VAL A 84 0.53 -1.92 2.18
CA VAL A 84 0.56 -3.23 1.53
C VAL A 84 1.42 -4.16 2.37
N ARG A 85 1.19 -5.47 2.29
CA ARG A 85 2.03 -6.48 2.96
C ARG A 85 2.86 -7.23 1.94
N GLY A 86 4.06 -7.63 2.33
CA GLY A 86 5.04 -8.29 1.44
C GLY A 86 4.69 -9.71 1.00
N ILE A 87 3.57 -10.28 1.45
CA ILE A 87 3.13 -11.64 1.12
C ILE A 87 1.75 -11.62 0.45
N ASP A 88 1.61 -12.37 -0.63
CA ASP A 88 0.49 -12.24 -1.57
C ASP A 88 -0.82 -12.91 -1.09
N TYR A 89 -0.83 -13.57 0.07
CA TYR A 89 -2.02 -14.28 0.59
C TYR A 89 -2.98 -13.38 1.37
N TYR A 90 -2.61 -12.13 1.66
CA TYR A 90 -3.49 -11.22 2.40
C TYR A 90 -4.69 -10.80 1.55
N THR A 91 -5.89 -10.92 2.15
CA THR A 91 -7.14 -10.48 1.55
C THR A 91 -7.90 -9.57 2.52
N ARG A 92 -8.76 -8.69 1.98
CA ARG A 92 -9.59 -7.75 2.74
C ARG A 92 -8.77 -6.79 3.61
N THR A 93 -8.85 -6.91 4.93
CA THR A 93 -8.32 -5.92 5.86
C THR A 93 -6.88 -6.23 6.24
N ILE A 94 -6.04 -5.20 6.17
CA ILE A 94 -4.74 -5.16 6.83
C ILE A 94 -4.65 -3.92 7.72
N PHE A 95 -3.95 -4.05 8.84
CA PHE A 95 -3.67 -2.95 9.75
C PHE A 95 -2.26 -3.09 10.34
N GLU A 96 -1.77 -2.01 10.94
CA GLU A 96 -0.50 -1.95 11.64
C GLU A 96 -0.64 -1.08 12.88
N PHE A 97 -0.02 -1.51 13.99
CA PHE A 97 0.18 -0.66 15.14
C PHE A 97 1.52 0.06 14.99
N LYS A 98 1.49 1.38 14.84
CA LYS A 98 2.69 2.21 14.84
C LYS A 98 2.93 2.70 16.27
N ASN A 99 4.02 2.25 16.88
CA ASN A 99 4.46 2.83 18.14
C ASN A 99 5.12 4.18 17.84
N SER A 100 4.47 5.28 18.20
CA SER A 100 5.13 6.59 18.28
C SER A 100 6.04 6.61 19.51
N VAL A 101 7.18 5.94 19.44
CA VAL A 101 8.29 6.25 20.33
C VAL A 101 9.06 7.39 19.65
N PRO A 102 9.12 8.59 20.23
CA PRO A 102 9.94 9.67 19.69
C PRO A 102 11.38 9.18 19.56
N GLY A 103 11.87 8.99 18.33
CA GLY A 103 13.25 8.58 18.04
C GLY A 103 13.47 7.11 17.64
N SER A 104 12.43 6.27 17.54
CA SER A 104 12.62 4.88 17.09
C SER A 104 12.25 4.72 15.61
N ASN A 105 13.25 4.82 14.72
CA ASN A 105 13.17 4.20 13.39
C ASN A 105 13.25 2.67 13.57
N ALA A 106 12.17 2.06 14.05
CA ALA A 106 12.09 0.61 14.17
C ALA A 106 11.13 0.09 13.11
N GLY A 107 11.69 -0.33 11.98
CA GLY A 107 11.07 -1.40 11.20
C GLY A 107 10.93 -2.59 12.15
N LEU A 108 9.70 -2.94 12.49
CA LEU A 108 9.40 -4.15 13.24
C LEU A 108 9.66 -5.33 12.31
N GLU A 109 10.89 -5.84 12.35
CA GLU A 109 11.16 -7.23 11.98
C GLU A 109 10.42 -8.11 12.98
N ARG A 110 9.43 -8.84 12.47
CA ARG A 110 9.04 -10.17 12.93
C ARG A 110 8.74 -11.02 11.70
#